data_AF-A0A2V7WGW7-F1
#
_entry.id   AF-A0A2V7WGW7-F1
#
_cell.length_a   1.000
_cell.length_b   1.000
_cell.length_c   1.000
_cell.angle_alpha   90.00
_cell.angle_beta   90.00
_cell.angle_gamma   90.00
#
_symmetry.space_group_name_H-M   'P 1'
#
loop_
_entity.id
_entity.type
_entity.pdbx_description
1 polymer ?
#
loop_
_entity_poly.entity_id
_entity_poly.type
_entity_poly.pdbx_seq_one_letter_code
_entity_poly.pdbx_strand_id
1 'polypeptide(L)'
;MPGAPLFPQPKRRHRIFGGLTERQEHIFTWIAVVVVLLYITAWVGGIKQAFEQQREIARAQKEAGVKAPPPAAVPTAPTRQITSALLESDTPTAAYITDAMLGFLTPLRGASGKVQFATRVPGSQIVGGAPTGAKSVMDTGTTEVSSSFTAPEQPGVYKLAVQLNQATRAIQNFSLVTLVPFSEKRGGKIGLYYLGNWPYERSGTPRTPTYANPNGFIEVTPQNADTYVSEHFKLRDFVTKDQPNVWPKYLLLNPKLLDKLELTIQELQAMGHPVKRMTVMSGFRTPNYNLTGGNTQGRANLSRHMYGDAADVFVDNDGNGLMDDLNGDGRVDIRDAEVIGQAVDRVEQKNPSLVGGVGVYVASSGHGPFTHIDVRGYRARWRGTGNG
;
A
#
# COMPACT_ATOMS: atom_id res chain seq x y z
N MET A 1 65.61 -9.45 8.02
CA MET A 1 65.17 -9.27 6.61
C MET A 1 65.92 -10.29 5.76
N PRO A 2 65.34 -10.92 4.71
CA PRO A 2 63.99 -10.79 4.11
C PRO A 2 63.22 -12.13 4.13
N GLY A 3 61.95 -12.26 3.72
CA GLY A 3 61.01 -11.31 3.13
C GLY A 3 59.58 -11.87 3.21
N ALA A 4 58.63 -10.97 3.48
CA ALA A 4 57.20 -11.26 3.51
C ALA A 4 56.64 -11.38 2.07
N PRO A 5 55.69 -12.31 1.81
CA PRO A 5 55.10 -12.45 0.49
C PRO A 5 54.18 -11.26 0.17
N LEU A 6 54.52 -10.56 -0.92
CA LEU A 6 53.85 -9.42 -1.54
C LEU A 6 52.75 -9.86 -2.52
N PHE A 7 51.71 -10.59 -2.11
CA PHE A 7 50.48 -10.70 -2.93
C PHE A 7 49.25 -11.04 -2.06
N PRO A 8 48.11 -10.33 -2.21
CA PRO A 8 46.86 -10.74 -1.56
C PRO A 8 46.32 -12.01 -2.23
N GLN A 9 46.01 -13.04 -1.45
CA GLN A 9 45.34 -14.23 -1.97
C GLN A 9 43.97 -13.88 -2.57
N PRO A 10 43.64 -14.35 -3.78
CA PRO A 10 42.31 -14.15 -4.35
C PRO A 10 41.28 -14.97 -3.57
N LYS A 11 40.29 -14.28 -2.99
CA LYS A 11 39.09 -14.90 -2.40
C LYS A 11 38.46 -15.86 -3.42
N ARG A 12 38.31 -17.14 -3.04
CA ARG A 12 37.51 -18.11 -3.80
C ARG A 12 36.09 -17.55 -3.98
N ARG A 13 35.77 -17.12 -5.20
CA ARG A 13 34.39 -16.86 -5.62
C ARG A 13 33.69 -18.22 -5.77
N HIS A 14 32.68 -18.47 -4.94
CA HIS A 14 31.72 -19.53 -5.23
C HIS A 14 31.01 -19.17 -6.55
N ARG A 15 31.22 -19.97 -7.60
CA ARG A 15 30.40 -19.93 -8.81
C ARG A 15 29.00 -20.42 -8.43
N ILE A 16 28.05 -19.50 -8.49
CA ILE A 16 26.62 -19.75 -8.37
C ILE A 16 26.14 -20.20 -9.77
N PHE A 17 25.46 -21.35 -9.82
CA PHE A 17 24.83 -22.02 -10.97
C PHE A 17 25.74 -22.41 -12.16
N GLY A 18 26.16 -23.68 -12.19
CA GLY A 18 26.47 -24.34 -13.44
C GLY A 18 25.16 -24.64 -14.17
N GLY A 19 25.01 -24.12 -15.39
CA GLY A 19 23.90 -24.47 -16.29
C GLY A 19 23.87 -25.97 -16.58
N LEU A 20 22.74 -26.44 -17.12
CA LEU A 20 22.59 -27.81 -17.58
C LEU A 20 23.72 -28.11 -18.58
N THR A 21 24.35 -29.28 -18.45
CA THR A 21 25.28 -29.74 -19.48
C THR A 21 24.55 -29.89 -20.82
N GLU A 22 25.26 -29.81 -21.94
CA GLU A 22 24.67 -29.94 -23.29
C GLU A 22 23.83 -31.22 -23.46
N ARG A 23 24.24 -32.32 -22.80
CA ARG A 23 23.44 -33.56 -22.72
C ARG A 23 22.15 -33.39 -21.91
N GLN A 24 22.17 -32.65 -20.81
CA GLN A 24 21.00 -32.39 -19.98
C GLN A 24 20.02 -31.41 -20.63
N GLU A 25 20.51 -30.39 -21.35
CA GLU A 25 19.65 -29.52 -22.17
C GLU A 25 18.98 -30.29 -23.30
N HIS A 26 19.72 -31.19 -23.96
CA HIS A 26 19.15 -32.06 -24.99
C HIS A 26 18.06 -32.97 -24.42
N ILE A 27 18.29 -33.60 -23.25
CA ILE A 27 17.28 -34.42 -22.57
C ILE A 27 16.05 -33.59 -22.17
N PHE A 28 16.25 -32.41 -21.58
CA PHE A 28 15.14 -31.53 -21.18
C PHE A 28 14.30 -31.08 -22.39
N THR A 29 14.97 -30.72 -23.49
CA THR A 29 14.30 -30.31 -24.73
C THR A 29 13.44 -31.43 -25.30
N TRP A 30 13.95 -32.67 -25.32
CA TRP A 30 13.17 -33.82 -25.79
C TRP A 30 11.98 -34.14 -24.89
N ILE A 31 12.13 -34.01 -23.57
CA ILE A 31 11.00 -34.16 -22.63
C ILE A 31 9.94 -33.08 -22.88
N ALA A 32 10.35 -31.82 -23.06
CA ALA A 32 9.44 -30.72 -23.33
C ALA A 32 8.67 -30.92 -24.66
N VAL A 33 9.36 -31.37 -25.71
CA VAL A 33 8.74 -31.70 -27.01
C VAL A 33 7.69 -32.80 -26.85
N VAL A 34 7.98 -33.87 -26.11
CA VAL A 34 7.03 -34.97 -25.87
C VAL A 34 5.80 -34.46 -25.11
N VAL A 35 5.98 -33.64 -24.07
CA VAL A 35 4.85 -33.07 -23.30
C VAL A 35 3.98 -32.18 -24.18
N VAL A 36 4.59 -31.33 -25.02
CA VAL A 36 3.84 -30.47 -25.96
C VAL A 36 3.07 -31.31 -26.98
N LEU A 37 3.68 -32.37 -27.54
CA LEU A 37 3.00 -33.27 -28.46
C LEU A 37 1.83 -34.00 -27.80
N LEU A 38 1.99 -34.49 -26.57
CA LEU A 38 0.88 -35.08 -25.81
C LEU A 38 -0.25 -34.08 -25.60
N TYR A 39 0.08 -32.84 -25.23
CA TYR A 39 -0.92 -31.79 -25.05
C TYR A 39 -1.67 -31.47 -26.34
N ILE A 40 -0.96 -31.35 -27.47
CA ILE A 40 -1.56 -31.12 -28.79
C ILE A 40 -2.46 -32.30 -29.20
N THR A 41 -2.03 -33.54 -29.01
CA THR A 41 -2.85 -34.71 -29.35
C THR A 41 -4.12 -34.79 -28.51
N ALA A 42 -4.05 -34.49 -27.22
CA ALA A 42 -5.23 -34.41 -26.36
C ALA A 42 -6.17 -33.28 -26.80
N TRP A 43 -5.61 -32.11 -27.18
CA TRP A 43 -6.39 -30.96 -27.65
C TRP A 43 -7.11 -31.25 -28.98
N VAL A 44 -6.41 -31.86 -29.93
CA VAL A 44 -6.98 -32.31 -31.21
C VAL A 44 -8.03 -33.39 -30.99
N GLY A 45 -7.80 -34.32 -30.06
CA GLY A 45 -8.77 -35.33 -29.65
C GLY A 45 -10.06 -34.72 -29.10
N GLY A 46 -9.94 -33.72 -28.23
CA GLY A 46 -11.08 -32.98 -27.67
C GLY A 46 -11.87 -32.21 -28.74
N ILE A 47 -11.18 -31.57 -29.70
CA ILE A 47 -11.84 -30.90 -30.83
C ILE A 47 -12.59 -31.90 -31.70
N LYS A 48 -11.97 -33.05 -32.01
CA LYS A 48 -12.61 -34.10 -32.81
C LYS A 48 -13.87 -34.63 -32.13
N GLN A 49 -13.81 -34.88 -30.82
CA GLN A 49 -14.94 -35.35 -30.03
C GLN A 49 -16.08 -34.32 -30.02
N ALA A 50 -15.77 -33.02 -29.89
CA ALA A 50 -16.78 -31.96 -29.95
C ALA A 50 -17.47 -31.89 -31.33
N PHE A 51 -16.73 -32.07 -32.42
CA PHE A 51 -17.31 -32.12 -33.77
C PHE A 51 -18.13 -33.39 -34.03
N GLU A 52 -17.69 -34.55 -33.53
CA GLU A 52 -18.45 -35.80 -33.61
C GLU A 52 -19.78 -35.68 -32.84
N GLN A 53 -19.74 -35.11 -31.64
CA GLN A 53 -20.94 -34.86 -30.84
C GLN A 53 -21.91 -33.89 -31.53
N GLN A 54 -21.41 -32.81 -32.16
CA GLN A 54 -22.24 -31.91 -32.96
C GLN A 54 -22.86 -32.61 -34.19
N ARG A 55 -22.14 -33.52 -34.84
CA ARG A 55 -22.66 -34.31 -35.97
C ARG A 55 -23.75 -35.29 -35.54
N GLU A 56 -23.61 -35.93 -34.40
CA GLU A 56 -24.63 -36.82 -33.84
C GLU A 56 -25.90 -36.05 -33.45
N ILE A 57 -25.75 -34.90 -32.80
CA ILE A 57 -26.86 -34.00 -32.48
C ILE A 57 -27.57 -33.55 -33.76
N ALA A 58 -26.81 -33.18 -34.81
CA ALA A 58 -27.39 -32.79 -36.10
C ALA A 58 -28.12 -33.94 -36.81
N ARG A 59 -27.65 -35.19 -36.69
CA ARG A 59 -28.35 -36.38 -37.21
C ARG A 59 -29.65 -36.63 -36.45
N ALA A 60 -29.60 -36.63 -35.11
CA ALA A 60 -30.78 -36.81 -34.27
C ALA A 60 -31.85 -35.72 -34.51
N GLN A 61 -31.44 -34.47 -34.74
CA GLN A 61 -32.35 -33.36 -35.08
C GLN A 61 -32.98 -33.52 -36.47
N LYS A 62 -32.25 -34.10 -37.42
CA LYS A 62 -32.74 -34.36 -38.79
C LYS A 62 -33.73 -35.52 -38.83
N GLU A 63 -33.53 -36.54 -37.98
CA GLU A 63 -34.45 -37.66 -37.78
C GLU A 63 -35.72 -37.22 -37.03
N ALA A 64 -35.64 -36.23 -36.15
CA ALA A 64 -36.77 -35.71 -35.38
C ALA A 64 -37.60 -34.61 -36.09
N GLY A 65 -37.20 -34.15 -37.29
CA GLY A 65 -37.99 -33.19 -38.09
C GLY A 65 -38.13 -31.77 -37.50
N VAL A 66 -37.28 -31.37 -36.54
CA VAL A 66 -37.37 -30.08 -35.85
C VAL A 66 -36.41 -29.05 -36.46
N LYS A 67 -36.91 -27.87 -36.84
CA LYS A 67 -36.07 -26.72 -37.28
C LYS A 67 -35.38 -26.09 -36.06
N ALA A 68 -34.07 -25.86 -36.18
CA ALA A 68 -33.13 -25.57 -35.09
C ALA A 68 -33.57 -24.46 -34.09
N PRO A 69 -33.40 -24.66 -32.77
CA PRO A 69 -33.38 -23.55 -31.80
C PRO A 69 -32.06 -22.75 -31.91
N PRO A 70 -31.99 -21.51 -31.39
CA PRO A 70 -30.75 -20.74 -31.32
C PRO A 70 -29.69 -21.52 -30.53
N PRO A 71 -28.38 -21.29 -30.76
CA PRO A 71 -27.32 -22.12 -30.23
C PRO A 71 -27.44 -22.25 -28.70
N ALA A 72 -27.69 -23.48 -28.24
CA ALA A 72 -27.60 -23.83 -26.83
C ALA A 72 -26.16 -23.61 -26.35
N ALA A 73 -26.06 -23.10 -25.13
CA ALA A 73 -24.86 -22.55 -24.51
C ALA A 73 -23.58 -23.38 -24.75
N VAL A 74 -22.51 -22.62 -25.02
CA VAL A 74 -21.11 -22.96 -24.76
C VAL A 74 -21.01 -23.92 -23.56
N PRO A 75 -20.20 -25.00 -23.62
CA PRO A 75 -20.06 -25.94 -22.51
C PRO A 75 -19.89 -25.14 -21.23
N THR A 76 -20.76 -25.44 -20.25
CA THR A 76 -20.87 -24.71 -19.00
C THR A 76 -19.50 -24.43 -18.44
N ALA A 77 -19.09 -23.16 -18.54
CA ALA A 77 -17.97 -22.65 -17.79
C ALA A 77 -18.18 -23.00 -16.30
N PRO A 78 -17.12 -23.26 -15.53
CA PRO A 78 -17.19 -23.63 -14.11
C PRO A 78 -18.05 -22.67 -13.26
N THR A 79 -18.33 -21.48 -13.77
CA THR A 79 -19.23 -20.46 -13.22
C THR A 79 -20.66 -20.95 -12.94
N ARG A 80 -21.25 -21.83 -13.78
CA ARG A 80 -22.63 -22.31 -13.54
C ARG A 80 -22.73 -23.30 -12.38
N GLN A 81 -21.71 -24.15 -12.19
CA GLN A 81 -21.63 -25.07 -11.06
C GLN A 81 -21.47 -24.32 -9.73
N ILE A 82 -20.74 -23.20 -9.73
CA ILE A 82 -20.60 -22.32 -8.56
C ILE A 82 -21.94 -21.67 -8.20
N THR A 83 -22.76 -21.31 -9.19
CA THR A 83 -24.04 -20.61 -8.97
C THR A 83 -25.12 -21.53 -8.39
N SER A 84 -25.18 -22.79 -8.82
CA SER A 84 -26.10 -23.78 -8.23
C SER A 84 -25.66 -24.24 -6.83
N ALA A 85 -24.36 -24.33 -6.57
CA ALA A 85 -23.83 -24.64 -5.23
C ALA A 85 -24.02 -23.50 -4.19
N LEU A 86 -24.35 -22.28 -4.64
CA LEU A 86 -24.68 -21.13 -3.79
C LEU A 86 -26.16 -21.07 -3.37
N LEU A 87 -27.03 -21.90 -3.96
CA LEU A 87 -28.49 -21.85 -3.79
C LEU A 87 -29.07 -23.07 -3.06
N GLU A 88 -28.30 -24.13 -2.85
CA GLU A 88 -28.71 -25.32 -2.09
C GLU A 88 -28.22 -25.23 -0.64
N SER A 89 -29.14 -25.39 0.32
CA SER A 89 -28.90 -25.13 1.75
C SER A 89 -28.15 -26.24 2.49
N ASP A 90 -27.76 -27.34 1.82
CA ASP A 90 -27.30 -28.56 2.48
C ASP A 90 -26.01 -29.18 1.87
N THR A 91 -25.28 -28.43 1.04
CA THR A 91 -23.96 -28.88 0.54
C THR A 91 -22.85 -28.33 1.43
N PRO A 92 -21.86 -29.14 1.88
CA PRO A 92 -20.66 -28.62 2.50
C PRO A 92 -19.83 -27.91 1.43
N THR A 93 -20.14 -26.64 1.17
CA THR A 93 -19.25 -25.75 0.43
C THR A 93 -17.96 -25.66 1.25
N ALA A 94 -16.86 -26.20 0.71
CA ALA A 94 -15.56 -25.64 1.02
C ALA A 94 -15.66 -24.14 0.65
N ALA A 95 -15.92 -23.30 1.64
CA ALA A 95 -16.33 -21.91 1.43
C ALA A 95 -15.12 -21.11 0.93
N TYR A 96 -14.84 -21.12 -0.36
CA TYR A 96 -13.76 -20.30 -0.90
C TYR A 96 -14.13 -18.82 -0.77
N ILE A 97 -13.33 -18.07 -0.01
CA ILE A 97 -13.47 -16.60 0.06
C ILE A 97 -12.88 -16.02 -1.22
N THR A 98 -13.73 -15.61 -2.15
CA THR A 98 -13.32 -14.97 -3.42
C THR A 98 -13.00 -13.48 -3.25
N ASP A 99 -12.28 -12.89 -4.21
CA ASP A 99 -11.96 -11.45 -4.19
C ASP A 99 -13.22 -10.58 -4.24
N ALA A 100 -14.25 -11.01 -4.98
CA ALA A 100 -15.53 -10.32 -5.04
C ALA A 100 -16.18 -10.20 -3.64
N MET A 101 -16.07 -11.24 -2.81
CA MET A 101 -16.60 -11.24 -1.44
C MET A 101 -15.81 -10.34 -0.48
N LEU A 102 -14.56 -10.00 -0.84
CA LEU A 102 -13.71 -9.07 -0.10
C LEU A 102 -13.84 -7.62 -0.58
N GLY A 103 -14.74 -7.34 -1.54
CA GLY A 103 -14.93 -6.01 -2.11
C GLY A 103 -15.28 -4.92 -1.09
N PHE A 104 -15.86 -5.29 0.06
CA PHE A 104 -16.13 -4.34 1.15
C PHE A 104 -14.85 -3.79 1.81
N LEU A 105 -13.69 -4.45 1.65
CA LEU A 105 -12.39 -3.97 2.12
C LEU A 105 -11.71 -3.01 1.14
N THR A 106 -12.15 -2.95 -0.12
CA THR A 106 -11.59 -2.08 -1.16
C THR A 106 -11.48 -0.61 -0.74
N PRO A 107 -12.46 -0.01 -0.03
CA PRO A 107 -12.34 1.37 0.46
C PRO A 107 -11.12 1.61 1.37
N LEU A 108 -10.59 0.58 2.04
CA LEU A 108 -9.40 0.69 2.88
C LEU A 108 -8.10 0.82 2.08
N ARG A 109 -8.13 0.48 0.78
CA ARG A 109 -6.97 0.53 -0.12
C ARG A 109 -6.78 1.90 -0.80
N GLY A 110 -7.72 2.83 -0.61
CA GLY A 110 -7.72 4.12 -1.29
C GLY A 110 -8.01 4.01 -2.79
N ALA A 111 -8.07 5.15 -3.47
CA ALA A 111 -8.28 5.22 -4.92
C ALA A 111 -7.07 4.68 -5.72
N SER A 112 -5.86 4.74 -5.17
CA SER A 112 -4.66 4.11 -5.74
C SER A 112 -4.73 2.58 -5.75
N GLY A 113 -5.51 1.98 -4.83
CA GLY A 113 -5.47 0.55 -4.54
C GLY A 113 -4.18 0.10 -3.83
N LYS A 114 -3.25 1.02 -3.52
CA LYS A 114 -1.91 0.72 -3.02
C LYS A 114 -1.73 0.96 -1.53
N VAL A 115 -2.73 1.51 -0.84
CA VAL A 115 -2.66 1.67 0.62
C VAL A 115 -2.69 0.30 1.28
N GLN A 116 -1.78 0.08 2.22
CA GLN A 116 -1.58 -1.19 2.91
C GLN A 116 -1.89 -1.10 4.41
N PHE A 117 -2.50 -0.01 4.87
CA PHE A 117 -2.88 0.11 6.27
C PHE A 117 -4.17 0.90 6.48
N ALA A 118 -4.82 0.66 7.61
CA ALA A 118 -5.90 1.50 8.12
C ALA A 118 -5.77 1.69 9.62
N THR A 119 -6.15 2.86 10.12
CA THR A 119 -6.14 3.19 11.54
C THR A 119 -7.54 3.20 12.12
N ARG A 120 -7.72 2.62 13.32
CA ARG A 120 -9.00 2.64 14.04
C ARG A 120 -8.77 2.94 15.51
N VAL A 121 -9.70 3.67 16.12
CA VAL A 121 -9.72 3.78 17.59
C VAL A 121 -10.17 2.43 18.17
N PRO A 122 -9.71 2.07 19.39
CA PRO A 122 -10.16 0.88 20.09
C PRO A 122 -11.69 0.72 20.07
N GLY A 123 -12.18 -0.50 19.81
CA GLY A 123 -13.61 -0.82 19.80
C GLY A 123 -14.43 -0.25 18.64
N SER A 124 -13.83 0.51 17.72
CA SER A 124 -14.55 1.07 16.56
C SER A 124 -14.68 0.08 15.41
N GLN A 125 -15.69 0.29 14.56
CA GLN A 125 -15.91 -0.51 13.37
C GLN A 125 -14.75 -0.33 12.37
N ILE A 126 -14.17 -1.45 11.92
CA ILE A 126 -13.11 -1.48 10.90
C ILE A 126 -13.69 -1.03 9.57
N VAL A 127 -14.81 -1.61 9.14
CA VAL A 127 -15.41 -1.35 7.84
C VAL A 127 -16.90 -1.66 7.84
N GLY A 128 -17.67 -0.93 7.04
CA GLY A 128 -19.09 -1.19 6.79
C GLY A 128 -19.32 -2.20 5.67
N GLY A 129 -20.50 -2.82 5.64
CA GLY A 129 -20.91 -3.68 4.52
C GLY A 129 -20.25 -5.06 4.47
N ALA A 130 -19.70 -5.54 5.59
CA ALA A 130 -19.22 -6.91 5.69
C ALA A 130 -20.41 -7.91 5.49
N PRO A 131 -20.22 -9.02 4.75
CA PRO A 131 -21.26 -10.03 4.58
C PRO A 131 -21.75 -10.61 5.91
N THR A 132 -23.02 -10.99 5.98
CA THR A 132 -23.58 -11.68 7.15
C THR A 132 -22.78 -12.96 7.44
N GLY A 133 -22.38 -13.15 8.70
CA GLY A 133 -21.56 -14.30 9.12
C GLY A 133 -20.05 -14.13 8.89
N ALA A 134 -19.61 -13.06 8.23
CA ALA A 134 -18.19 -12.75 8.12
C ALA A 134 -17.65 -12.19 9.45
N LYS A 135 -16.46 -12.64 9.84
CA LYS A 135 -15.70 -12.13 10.98
C LYS A 135 -14.31 -11.67 10.53
N SER A 136 -13.77 -10.68 11.21
CA SER A 136 -12.36 -10.33 11.10
C SER A 136 -11.57 -11.13 12.12
N VAL A 137 -10.51 -11.78 11.67
CA VAL A 137 -9.50 -12.41 12.52
C VAL A 137 -8.25 -11.53 12.47
N MET A 138 -7.76 -11.11 13.62
CA MET A 138 -6.66 -10.17 13.75
C MET A 138 -5.54 -10.78 14.56
N ASP A 139 -4.35 -10.77 13.97
CA ASP A 139 -3.20 -11.48 14.51
C ASP A 139 -2.01 -10.54 14.71
N THR A 140 -1.44 -10.55 15.91
CA THR A 140 -0.19 -9.84 16.26
C THR A 140 1.05 -10.74 16.13
N GLY A 141 0.88 -12.01 15.76
CA GLY A 141 1.87 -13.08 15.78
C GLY A 141 1.91 -13.85 17.11
N THR A 142 1.31 -13.31 18.18
CA THR A 142 1.25 -13.93 19.50
C THR A 142 -0.17 -14.09 20.03
N THR A 143 -1.09 -13.24 19.56
CA THR A 143 -2.49 -13.24 19.97
C THR A 143 -3.37 -13.12 18.75
N GLU A 144 -4.35 -14.01 18.65
CA GLU A 144 -5.40 -13.96 17.65
C GLU A 144 -6.70 -13.46 18.29
N VAL A 145 -7.31 -12.44 17.69
CA VAL A 145 -8.57 -11.86 18.14
C VAL A 145 -9.58 -11.91 16.99
N SER A 146 -10.70 -12.61 17.20
CA SER A 146 -11.82 -12.66 16.26
C SER A 146 -12.92 -11.69 16.68
N SER A 147 -13.45 -10.90 15.74
CA SER A 147 -14.53 -9.94 16.00
C SER A 147 -15.42 -9.73 14.77
N SER A 148 -16.55 -9.05 14.95
CA SER A 148 -17.45 -8.65 13.86
C SER A 148 -16.96 -7.39 13.14
N PHE A 149 -15.72 -7.41 12.64
CA PHE A 149 -15.06 -6.24 12.05
C PHE A 149 -14.98 -5.05 13.00
N THR A 150 -14.66 -5.33 14.26
CA THR A 150 -14.41 -4.34 15.30
C THR A 150 -12.93 -4.32 15.65
N ALA A 151 -12.33 -3.14 15.71
CA ALA A 151 -10.93 -2.98 16.05
C ALA A 151 -10.64 -3.51 17.47
N PRO A 152 -9.53 -4.24 17.71
CA PRO A 152 -9.16 -4.74 19.02
C PRO A 152 -9.07 -3.62 20.04
N GLU A 153 -9.38 -3.90 21.30
CA GLU A 153 -9.26 -2.91 22.39
C GLU A 153 -7.81 -2.54 22.68
N GLN A 154 -6.89 -3.50 22.49
CA GLN A 154 -5.48 -3.28 22.68
C GLN A 154 -4.88 -2.53 21.49
N PRO A 155 -4.19 -1.39 21.69
CA PRO A 155 -3.45 -0.72 20.63
C PRO A 155 -2.38 -1.64 20.01
N GLY A 156 -2.08 -1.43 18.74
CA GLY A 156 -1.05 -2.20 18.05
C GLY A 156 -1.29 -2.36 16.56
N VAL A 157 -0.38 -3.09 15.91
CA VAL A 157 -0.42 -3.42 14.48
C VAL A 157 -0.84 -4.89 14.33
N TYR A 158 -1.95 -5.11 13.62
CA TYR A 158 -2.58 -6.40 13.43
C TYR A 158 -2.58 -6.79 11.95
N LYS A 159 -2.24 -8.05 11.66
CA LYS A 159 -2.54 -8.65 10.36
C LYS A 159 -4.03 -8.96 10.31
N LEU A 160 -4.67 -8.64 9.19
CA LEU A 160 -6.10 -8.88 9.01
C LEU A 160 -6.33 -10.16 8.19
N ALA A 161 -7.24 -11.00 8.66
CA ALA A 161 -7.83 -12.09 7.91
C ALA A 161 -9.35 -12.00 7.99
N VAL A 162 -10.03 -12.51 6.97
CA VAL A 162 -11.49 -12.63 6.95
C VAL A 162 -11.85 -14.09 7.12
N GLN A 163 -12.70 -14.37 8.08
CA GLN A 163 -13.28 -15.69 8.30
C GLN A 163 -14.75 -15.65 7.88
N LEU A 164 -15.16 -16.61 7.06
CA LEU A 164 -16.55 -16.82 6.68
C LEU A 164 -16.86 -18.31 6.81
N ASN A 165 -17.83 -18.66 7.66
CA ASN A 165 -18.12 -20.03 8.04
C ASN A 165 -16.84 -20.74 8.55
N GLN A 166 -16.37 -21.80 7.87
CA GLN A 166 -15.16 -22.54 8.22
C GLN A 166 -13.92 -22.14 7.43
N ALA A 167 -14.02 -21.15 6.52
CA ALA A 167 -12.87 -20.71 5.73
C ALA A 167 -12.30 -19.41 6.28
N THR A 168 -10.98 -19.34 6.37
CA THR A 168 -10.23 -18.14 6.75
C THR A 168 -9.29 -17.75 5.61
N ARG A 169 -9.31 -16.48 5.23
CA ARG A 169 -8.43 -15.92 4.21
C ARG A 169 -7.68 -14.72 4.76
N ALA A 170 -6.36 -14.85 4.84
CA ALA A 170 -5.48 -13.74 5.19
C ALA A 170 -5.51 -12.67 4.10
N ILE A 171 -5.62 -11.41 4.53
CA ILE A 171 -5.49 -10.25 3.65
C ILE A 171 -4.01 -9.92 3.54
N GLN A 172 -3.44 -10.26 2.39
CA GLN A 172 -2.02 -10.03 2.14
C GLN A 172 -1.72 -8.54 2.04
N ASN A 173 -0.53 -8.14 2.49
CA ASN A 173 0.00 -6.77 2.39
C ASN A 173 -1.00 -5.74 2.94
N PHE A 174 -1.64 -6.06 4.07
CA PHE A 174 -2.53 -5.13 4.75
C PHE A 174 -2.40 -5.27 6.27
N SER A 175 -2.32 -4.14 6.96
CA SER A 175 -2.28 -4.10 8.43
C SER A 175 -3.36 -3.16 8.97
N LEU A 176 -4.10 -3.65 9.96
CA LEU A 176 -4.97 -2.81 10.76
C LEU A 176 -4.17 -2.28 11.95
N VAL A 177 -4.22 -0.98 12.17
CA VAL A 177 -3.57 -0.34 13.32
C VAL A 177 -4.64 0.15 14.28
N THR A 178 -4.70 -0.45 15.46
CA THR A 178 -5.47 0.12 16.57
C THR A 178 -4.63 1.23 17.21
N LEU A 179 -5.21 2.42 17.28
CA LEU A 179 -4.56 3.61 17.81
C LEU A 179 -4.44 3.54 19.34
N VAL A 180 -3.33 4.07 19.85
CA VAL A 180 -3.21 4.49 21.24
C VAL A 180 -4.09 5.72 21.43
N PRO A 181 -5.11 5.69 22.30
CA PRO A 181 -6.04 6.81 22.47
C PRO A 181 -5.31 8.12 22.80
N PHE A 182 -5.83 9.26 22.32
CA PHE A 182 -5.27 10.57 22.67
C PHE A 182 -5.23 10.80 24.19
N SER A 183 -6.18 10.20 24.90
CA SER A 183 -6.28 10.22 26.36
C SER A 183 -5.12 9.54 27.08
N GLU A 184 -4.19 8.86 26.40
CA GLU A 184 -2.95 8.36 27.02
C GLU A 184 -1.88 9.45 27.18
N LYS A 185 -2.04 10.57 26.46
CA LYS A 185 -1.13 11.71 26.56
C LYS A 185 -1.25 12.39 27.92
N ARG A 186 -0.12 12.56 28.61
CA ARG A 186 -0.01 13.24 29.92
C ARG A 186 1.09 14.27 29.87
N GLY A 187 0.78 15.53 30.16
CA GLY A 187 1.79 16.59 30.24
C GLY A 187 2.62 16.79 28.97
N GLY A 188 2.05 16.57 27.78
CA GLY A 188 2.76 16.75 26.51
C GLY A 188 3.52 15.52 26.00
N LYS A 189 3.38 14.35 26.64
CA LYS A 189 4.11 13.12 26.28
C LYS A 189 3.26 11.87 26.45
N ILE A 190 3.68 10.77 25.83
CA ILE A 190 3.22 9.41 26.14
C ILE A 190 4.47 8.61 26.54
N GLY A 191 4.46 8.05 27.75
CA GLY A 191 5.67 7.47 28.33
C GLY A 191 6.83 8.47 28.36
N LEU A 192 7.93 8.13 27.68
CA LEU A 192 9.11 8.98 27.55
C LEU A 192 9.13 9.83 26.27
N TYR A 193 8.22 9.61 25.33
CA TYR A 193 8.22 10.29 24.04
C TYR A 193 7.47 11.63 24.11
N TYR A 194 8.19 12.72 23.88
CA TYR A 194 7.65 14.08 23.89
C TYR A 194 6.92 14.39 22.58
N LEU A 195 5.63 14.67 22.67
CA LEU A 195 4.80 15.13 21.56
C LEU A 195 4.70 16.67 21.56
N GLY A 196 4.71 17.31 22.72
CA GLY A 196 4.30 18.71 22.85
C GLY A 196 2.78 18.83 22.93
N ASN A 197 2.21 19.99 22.59
CA ASN A 197 0.77 20.20 22.65
C ASN A 197 0.25 20.76 21.33
N TRP A 198 -0.90 20.25 20.89
CA TRP A 198 -1.60 20.84 19.75
C TRP A 198 -2.17 22.22 20.12
N PRO A 199 -2.33 23.14 19.14
CA PRO A 199 -2.75 24.52 19.41
C PRO A 199 -4.06 24.62 20.20
N TYR A 200 -5.00 23.71 19.94
CA TYR A 200 -6.35 23.69 20.54
C TYR A 200 -6.51 22.58 21.59
N GLU A 201 -5.41 22.08 22.15
CA GLU A 201 -5.48 20.99 23.13
C GLU A 201 -6.03 21.47 24.49
N ARG A 202 -5.65 22.67 24.93
CA ARG A 202 -6.00 23.20 26.26
C ARG A 202 -7.21 24.12 26.25
N SER A 203 -7.38 24.90 25.19
CA SER A 203 -8.44 25.91 25.10
C SER A 203 -8.68 26.33 23.66
N GLY A 204 -9.92 26.74 23.38
CA GLY A 204 -10.36 27.20 22.06
C GLY A 204 -10.88 26.06 21.18
N THR A 205 -11.66 26.42 20.18
CA THR A 205 -12.15 25.50 19.16
C THR A 205 -11.49 25.87 17.83
N PRO A 206 -10.89 24.92 17.12
CA PRO A 206 -10.33 25.21 15.80
C PRO A 206 -11.43 25.72 14.87
N ARG A 207 -11.10 26.71 14.03
CA ARG A 207 -12.06 27.24 13.04
C ARG A 207 -12.51 26.20 12.04
N THR A 208 -11.66 25.23 11.73
CA THR A 208 -11.98 24.10 10.86
C THR A 208 -11.71 22.77 11.58
N PRO A 209 -12.56 21.74 11.37
CA PRO A 209 -12.36 20.43 12.01
C PRO A 209 -11.02 19.77 11.69
N THR A 210 -10.38 20.15 10.58
CA THR A 210 -9.07 19.64 10.16
C THR A 210 -7.92 20.02 11.09
N TYR A 211 -8.13 20.96 12.02
CA TYR A 211 -7.19 21.33 13.08
C TYR A 211 -7.64 20.85 14.47
N ALA A 212 -8.62 19.95 14.55
CA ALA A 212 -9.01 19.30 15.80
C ALA A 212 -7.89 18.40 16.34
N ASN A 213 -7.96 18.12 17.64
CA ASN A 213 -7.04 17.18 18.28
C ASN A 213 -7.20 15.80 17.64
N PRO A 214 -6.10 15.05 17.46
CA PRO A 214 -6.16 13.71 16.90
C PRO A 214 -6.91 12.77 17.84
N ASN A 215 -7.55 11.75 17.27
CA ASN A 215 -8.29 10.75 18.05
C ASN A 215 -7.34 9.78 18.79
N GLY A 216 -6.11 9.64 18.32
CA GLY A 216 -5.10 8.76 18.88
C GLY A 216 -3.86 8.70 18.00
N PHE A 217 -2.92 7.84 18.37
CA PHE A 217 -1.59 7.74 17.78
C PHE A 217 -1.29 6.32 17.33
N ILE A 218 -0.52 6.20 16.25
CA ILE A 218 0.11 4.94 15.86
C ILE A 218 1.32 4.75 16.75
N GLU A 219 1.37 3.66 17.51
CA GLU A 219 2.56 3.26 18.25
C GLU A 219 3.57 2.60 17.30
N VAL A 220 4.76 3.18 17.23
CA VAL A 220 5.88 2.68 16.43
C VAL A 220 6.96 2.17 17.35
N THR A 221 7.24 0.88 17.27
CA THR A 221 8.29 0.17 17.99
C THR A 221 9.44 -0.15 17.02
N PRO A 222 10.64 -0.49 17.52
CA PRO A 222 11.71 -1.00 16.65
C PRO A 222 11.27 -2.21 15.80
N GLN A 223 10.35 -3.03 16.31
CA GLN A 223 9.87 -4.25 15.65
C GLN A 223 8.88 -3.97 14.53
N ASN A 224 8.04 -2.93 14.63
CA ASN A 224 7.03 -2.61 13.62
C ASN A 224 7.40 -1.44 12.70
N ALA A 225 8.53 -0.75 12.95
CA ALA A 225 8.93 0.43 12.17
C ALA A 225 9.13 0.14 10.67
N ASP A 226 9.36 -1.12 10.28
CA ASP A 226 9.49 -1.56 8.89
C ASP A 226 8.17 -2.01 8.23
N THR A 227 7.04 -1.94 8.94
CA THR A 227 5.73 -2.30 8.38
C THR A 227 5.40 -1.35 7.22
N TYR A 228 5.06 -1.94 6.07
CA TYR A 228 4.57 -1.19 4.91
C TYR A 228 3.21 -0.59 5.20
N VAL A 229 3.07 0.70 4.89
CA VAL A 229 1.81 1.45 4.98
C VAL A 229 1.19 1.68 3.61
N SER A 230 1.98 1.54 2.55
CA SER A 230 1.56 1.46 1.16
C SER A 230 2.60 0.67 0.35
N GLU A 231 2.48 0.62 -0.98
CA GLU A 231 3.44 -0.07 -1.85
C GLU A 231 4.87 0.50 -1.72
N HIS A 232 5.01 1.82 -1.65
CA HIS A 232 6.31 2.49 -1.65
C HIS A 232 6.77 2.97 -0.27
N PHE A 233 5.89 2.98 0.73
CA PHE A 233 6.18 3.61 2.02
C PHE A 233 6.03 2.68 3.22
N LYS A 234 6.86 2.89 4.24
CA LYS A 234 6.86 2.21 5.54
C LYS A 234 6.55 3.19 6.68
N LEU A 235 6.16 2.65 7.85
CA LEU A 235 5.90 3.46 9.04
C LEU A 235 7.06 4.38 9.42
N ARG A 236 8.31 3.87 9.36
CA ARG A 236 9.51 4.67 9.70
C ARG A 236 9.70 5.91 8.86
N ASP A 237 9.22 5.91 7.61
CA ASP A 237 9.44 7.02 6.68
C ASP A 237 8.70 8.28 7.16
N PHE A 238 7.65 8.09 7.97
CA PHE A 238 6.84 9.18 8.52
C PHE A 238 7.17 9.54 9.97
N VAL A 239 8.13 8.87 10.60
CA VAL A 239 8.50 9.12 12.00
C VAL A 239 9.24 10.45 12.13
N THR A 240 8.90 11.23 13.17
CA THR A 240 9.61 12.47 13.50
C THR A 240 11.10 12.21 13.75
N LYS A 241 11.96 13.08 13.21
CA LYS A 241 13.42 12.92 13.24
C LYS A 241 14.10 13.37 14.54
N ASP A 242 13.33 13.53 15.62
CA ASP A 242 13.83 13.86 16.95
C ASP A 242 13.85 12.64 17.88
N GLN A 243 14.47 12.81 19.05
CA GLN A 243 14.46 11.83 20.14
C GLN A 243 14.91 10.42 19.65
N PRO A 244 16.10 10.27 19.02
CA PRO A 244 16.48 9.06 18.29
C PRO A 244 16.50 7.79 19.16
N ASN A 245 16.81 7.95 20.46
CA ASN A 245 16.96 6.84 21.40
C ASN A 245 15.70 6.58 22.24
N VAL A 246 14.58 7.23 21.93
CA VAL A 246 13.31 7.07 22.67
C VAL A 246 12.36 6.18 21.87
N TRP A 247 11.94 5.09 22.51
CA TRP A 247 10.97 4.12 22.00
C TRP A 247 9.98 3.72 23.10
N PRO A 248 8.73 3.36 22.77
CA PRO A 248 8.10 3.51 21.45
C PRO A 248 7.93 4.98 21.04
N LYS A 249 7.77 5.22 19.74
CA LYS A 249 7.42 6.52 19.15
C LYS A 249 5.94 6.55 18.82
N TYR A 250 5.37 7.74 18.69
CA TYR A 250 3.95 7.92 18.42
C TYR A 250 3.76 8.91 17.28
N LEU A 251 3.05 8.51 16.22
CA LEU A 251 2.82 9.37 15.06
C LEU A 251 1.37 9.37 14.59
N LEU A 252 1.03 10.43 13.86
CA LEU A 252 -0.22 10.51 13.11
C LEU A 252 0.08 10.26 11.64
N LEU A 253 -0.74 9.44 10.98
CA LEU A 253 -0.65 9.21 9.54
C LEU A 253 -2.05 9.05 8.97
N ASN A 254 -2.41 9.97 8.07
CA ASN A 254 -3.70 9.96 7.39
C ASN A 254 -3.60 9.07 6.14
N PRO A 255 -4.42 8.00 6.01
CA PRO A 255 -4.40 7.14 4.83
C PRO A 255 -4.64 7.87 3.50
N LYS A 256 -5.36 9.00 3.50
CA LYS A 256 -5.54 9.84 2.31
C LYS A 256 -4.24 10.45 1.81
N LEU A 257 -3.29 10.76 2.70
CA LEU A 257 -1.97 11.24 2.30
C LEU A 257 -1.24 10.14 1.53
N LEU A 258 -1.21 8.91 2.06
CA LEU A 258 -0.57 7.79 1.37
C LEU A 258 -1.20 7.52 0.01
N ASP A 259 -2.53 7.54 -0.05
CA ASP A 259 -3.27 7.35 -1.30
C ASP A 259 -2.88 8.38 -2.34
N LYS A 260 -2.77 9.65 -1.94
CA LYS A 260 -2.32 10.74 -2.80
C LYS A 260 -0.86 10.59 -3.23
N LEU A 261 0.04 10.17 -2.34
CA LEU A 261 1.45 9.94 -2.68
C LEU A 261 1.59 8.80 -3.70
N GLU A 262 0.88 7.69 -3.52
CA GLU A 262 0.86 6.57 -4.47
C GLU A 262 0.28 6.97 -5.83
N LEU A 263 -0.82 7.73 -5.86
CA LEU A 263 -1.36 8.30 -7.10
C LEU A 263 -0.37 9.28 -7.76
N THR A 264 0.40 10.03 -6.98
CA THR A 264 1.42 10.95 -7.51
C THR A 264 2.55 10.17 -8.16
N ILE A 265 2.98 9.06 -7.57
CA ILE A 265 3.95 8.13 -8.18
C ILE A 265 3.42 7.60 -9.51
N GLN A 266 2.16 7.14 -9.54
CA GLN A 266 1.52 6.64 -10.77
C GLN A 266 1.40 7.72 -11.84
N GLU A 267 1.04 8.94 -11.47
CA GLU A 267 0.93 10.07 -12.41
C GLU A 267 2.29 10.51 -12.93
N LEU A 268 3.34 10.55 -12.10
CA LEU A 268 4.71 10.81 -12.54
C LEU A 268 5.16 9.77 -13.57
N GLN A 269 4.91 8.49 -13.31
CA GLN A 269 5.20 7.42 -14.26
C GLN A 269 4.41 7.59 -15.57
N ALA A 270 3.12 7.95 -15.50
CA ALA A 270 2.30 8.23 -16.68
C ALA A 270 2.76 9.48 -17.46
N MET A 271 3.39 10.44 -16.78
CA MET A 271 4.03 11.62 -17.37
C MET A 271 5.40 11.31 -18.00
N GLY A 272 5.91 10.08 -17.87
CA GLY A 272 7.20 9.66 -18.42
C GLY A 272 8.37 9.79 -17.45
N HIS A 273 8.12 10.09 -16.17
CA HIS A 273 9.15 10.17 -15.14
C HIS A 273 9.19 8.87 -14.33
N PRO A 274 10.22 8.02 -14.47
CA PRO A 274 10.29 6.77 -13.74
C PRO A 274 10.45 7.04 -12.24
N VAL A 275 9.61 6.41 -11.42
CA VAL A 275 9.70 6.46 -9.96
C VAL A 275 9.78 5.04 -9.43
N LYS A 276 10.96 4.68 -8.94
CA LYS A 276 11.28 3.45 -8.18
C LYS A 276 11.27 3.73 -6.68
N ARG A 277 11.68 4.93 -6.27
CA ARG A 277 11.68 5.38 -4.89
C ARG A 277 11.30 6.84 -4.81
N MET A 278 10.25 7.11 -4.05
CA MET A 278 9.93 8.44 -3.55
C MET A 278 10.35 8.49 -2.08
N THR A 279 11.27 9.37 -1.73
CA THR A 279 11.79 9.52 -0.38
C THR A 279 10.94 10.51 0.40
N VAL A 280 10.53 10.13 1.61
CA VAL A 280 9.89 11.03 2.57
C VAL A 280 10.98 11.75 3.37
N MET A 281 11.24 13.00 3.02
CA MET A 281 12.17 13.86 3.75
C MET A 281 11.60 14.25 5.11
N SER A 282 10.30 14.48 5.21
CA SER A 282 9.63 14.80 6.48
C SER A 282 8.19 14.32 6.42
N GLY A 283 7.78 13.48 7.37
CA GLY A 283 6.39 13.03 7.51
C GLY A 283 5.71 13.70 8.69
N PHE A 284 5.29 12.92 9.69
CA PHE A 284 4.75 13.49 10.91
C PHE A 284 5.81 14.33 11.65
N ARG A 285 5.39 15.48 12.17
CA ARG A 285 6.20 16.33 13.05
C ARG A 285 5.45 16.48 14.37
N THR A 286 6.06 16.09 15.49
CA THR A 286 5.48 16.38 16.80
C THR A 286 5.30 17.90 16.96
N PRO A 287 4.25 18.38 17.66
CA PRO A 287 4.16 19.80 18.01
C PRO A 287 5.46 20.35 18.62
N ASN A 288 6.14 19.58 19.47
CA ASN A 288 7.43 19.95 20.08
C ASN A 288 8.55 20.14 19.04
N TYR A 289 8.72 19.19 18.13
CA TYR A 289 9.71 19.26 17.06
C TYR A 289 9.41 20.42 16.11
N ASN A 290 8.14 20.61 15.77
CA ASN A 290 7.72 21.62 14.82
C ASN A 290 7.91 23.05 15.36
N LEU A 291 7.79 23.27 16.67
CA LEU A 291 8.10 24.55 17.33
C LEU A 291 9.59 24.89 17.32
N THR A 292 10.47 23.89 17.45
CA THR A 292 11.91 24.09 17.63
C THR A 292 12.71 23.99 16.33
N GLY A 293 12.23 23.18 15.36
CA GLY A 293 12.87 22.96 14.06
C GLY A 293 12.16 23.58 12.85
N GLY A 294 10.92 24.06 13.00
CA GLY A 294 10.12 24.69 11.94
C GLY A 294 10.10 26.22 12.04
N ASN A 295 9.80 26.90 10.92
CA ASN A 295 9.79 28.36 10.80
C ASN A 295 9.14 29.08 12.01
N THR A 296 9.98 29.69 12.84
CA THR A 296 9.61 30.39 14.08
C THR A 296 8.81 31.67 13.84
N GLN A 297 8.66 32.12 12.59
CA GLN A 297 7.95 33.35 12.21
C GLN A 297 6.42 33.19 12.08
N GLY A 298 5.83 32.25 12.81
CA GLY A 298 4.38 32.28 13.09
C GLY A 298 3.47 31.37 12.25
N ARG A 299 4.01 30.46 11.42
CA ARG A 299 3.20 29.44 10.71
C ARG A 299 3.44 28.00 11.19
N ALA A 300 4.43 27.77 12.04
CA ALA A 300 4.70 26.46 12.64
C ALA A 300 3.43 25.84 13.25
N ASN A 301 2.67 26.60 14.04
CA ASN A 301 1.49 26.09 14.76
C ASN A 301 0.35 25.57 13.87
N LEU A 302 0.33 25.89 12.57
CA LEU A 302 -0.69 25.45 11.61
C LEU A 302 -0.15 24.46 10.58
N SER A 303 1.07 23.95 10.79
CA SER A 303 1.69 22.96 9.93
C SER A 303 0.85 21.68 9.85
N ARG A 304 0.56 21.25 8.63
CA ARG A 304 -0.18 20.01 8.36
C ARG A 304 0.59 18.75 8.77
N HIS A 305 1.93 18.82 8.85
CA HIS A 305 2.75 17.72 9.37
C HIS A 305 2.37 17.31 10.81
N MET A 306 1.88 18.25 11.63
CA MET A 306 1.41 17.97 12.99
C MET A 306 0.11 17.17 13.05
N TYR A 307 -0.60 17.04 11.93
CA TYR A 307 -1.88 16.34 11.85
C TYR A 307 -1.76 15.02 11.06
N GLY A 308 -0.53 14.63 10.70
CA GLY A 308 -0.25 13.38 10.00
C GLY A 308 -0.74 13.35 8.55
N ASP A 309 -1.08 14.51 7.99
CA ASP A 309 -1.70 14.62 6.67
C ASP A 309 -0.87 15.41 5.67
N ALA A 310 0.42 15.57 5.96
CA ALA A 310 1.43 16.15 5.07
C ALA A 310 2.72 15.35 5.04
N ALA A 311 3.42 15.42 3.91
CA ALA A 311 4.77 14.94 3.73
C ALA A 311 5.58 15.86 2.81
N ASP A 312 6.86 15.99 3.09
CA ASP A 312 7.85 16.59 2.20
C ASP A 312 8.58 15.46 1.48
N VAL A 313 8.50 15.44 0.15
CA VAL A 313 8.96 14.30 -0.66
C VAL A 313 9.83 14.73 -1.83
N PHE A 314 10.68 13.81 -2.29
CA PHE A 314 11.44 13.90 -3.53
C PHE A 314 11.62 12.52 -4.16
N VAL A 315 11.91 12.44 -5.46
CA VAL A 315 12.23 11.18 -6.14
C VAL A 315 13.74 10.93 -6.01
N ASP A 316 14.12 9.73 -5.60
CA ASP A 316 15.51 9.33 -5.28
C ASP A 316 15.74 7.87 -5.72
N ASN A 317 15.77 7.66 -7.03
CA ASN A 317 15.76 6.32 -7.59
C ASN A 317 17.06 5.56 -7.32
N ASP A 318 18.19 6.26 -7.21
CA ASP A 318 19.49 5.67 -6.93
C ASP A 318 19.78 5.51 -5.43
N GLY A 319 19.03 6.20 -4.56
CA GLY A 319 19.14 6.11 -3.10
C GLY A 319 20.31 6.91 -2.54
N ASN A 320 20.78 7.94 -3.25
CA ASN A 320 21.87 8.80 -2.82
C ASN A 320 21.42 9.87 -1.80
N GLY A 321 20.11 9.97 -1.53
CA GLY A 321 19.53 10.92 -0.57
C GLY A 321 19.33 12.32 -1.14
N LEU A 322 19.49 12.51 -2.45
CA LEU A 322 19.21 13.72 -3.19
C LEU A 322 18.08 13.48 -4.19
N MET A 323 17.48 14.57 -4.64
CA MET A 323 16.46 14.51 -5.68
C MET A 323 17.09 14.16 -7.03
N ASP A 324 16.41 13.31 -7.80
CA ASP A 324 16.74 13.05 -9.20
C ASP A 324 16.41 14.27 -10.09
N ASP A 325 17.16 14.45 -11.17
CA ASP A 325 16.81 15.37 -12.28
C ASP A 325 15.59 14.81 -13.03
N LEU A 326 14.41 15.29 -12.65
CA LEU A 326 13.14 14.80 -13.19
C LEU A 326 12.83 15.43 -14.55
N ASN A 327 13.26 16.67 -14.78
CA ASN A 327 12.98 17.37 -16.03
C ASN A 327 14.00 17.05 -17.15
N GLY A 328 15.13 16.43 -16.80
CA GLY A 328 16.14 15.92 -17.73
C GLY A 328 17.07 17.00 -18.29
N ASP A 329 17.24 18.13 -17.61
CA ASP A 329 18.05 19.25 -18.06
C ASP A 329 19.51 19.26 -17.54
N GLY A 330 19.87 18.24 -16.77
CA GLY A 330 21.20 18.03 -16.20
C GLY A 330 21.43 18.81 -14.90
N ARG A 331 20.40 19.39 -14.28
CA ARG A 331 20.49 20.12 -13.01
C ARG A 331 19.43 19.60 -12.05
N VAL A 332 19.81 19.47 -10.78
CA VAL A 332 18.87 19.14 -9.69
C VAL A 332 18.51 20.44 -8.97
N ASP A 333 17.33 20.99 -9.25
CA ASP A 333 16.83 22.22 -8.64
C ASP A 333 15.30 22.25 -8.45
N ILE A 334 14.75 23.43 -8.13
CA ILE A 334 13.31 23.59 -7.86
C ILE A 334 12.43 23.17 -9.04
N ARG A 335 12.94 23.21 -10.27
CA ARG A 335 12.19 22.82 -11.47
C ARG A 335 11.89 21.32 -11.46
N ASP A 336 12.69 20.50 -10.80
CA ASP A 336 12.41 19.08 -10.59
C ASP A 336 11.30 18.89 -9.56
N ALA A 337 11.32 19.65 -8.46
CA ALA A 337 10.21 19.67 -7.50
C ALA A 337 8.89 20.12 -8.15
N GLU A 338 8.94 21.04 -9.11
CA GLU A 338 7.77 21.47 -9.87
C GLU A 338 7.15 20.35 -10.70
N VAL A 339 7.93 19.37 -11.18
CA VAL A 339 7.39 18.18 -11.88
C VAL A 339 6.49 17.37 -10.93
N ILE A 340 6.92 17.16 -9.68
CA ILE A 340 6.09 16.50 -8.66
C ILE A 340 4.83 17.33 -8.40
N GLY A 341 4.95 18.65 -8.25
CA GLY A 341 3.80 19.53 -8.04
C GLY A 341 2.76 19.46 -9.17
N GLN A 342 3.21 19.36 -10.43
CA GLN A 342 2.34 19.19 -11.59
C GLN A 342 1.61 17.84 -11.58
N ALA A 343 2.31 16.75 -11.22
CA ALA A 343 1.69 15.44 -11.05
C ALA A 343 0.60 15.48 -9.97
N VAL A 344 0.87 16.12 -8.82
CA VAL A 344 -0.14 16.29 -7.76
C VAL A 344 -1.36 17.06 -8.25
N ASP A 345 -1.17 18.12 -9.04
CA ASP A 345 -2.28 18.87 -9.61
C ASP A 345 -3.20 18.01 -10.49
N ARG A 346 -2.63 17.11 -11.31
CA ARG A 346 -3.41 16.16 -12.11
C ARG A 346 -4.11 15.10 -11.26
N VAL A 347 -3.45 14.63 -10.19
CA VAL A 347 -4.05 13.70 -9.22
C VAL A 347 -5.27 14.33 -8.55
N GLU A 348 -5.16 15.58 -8.08
CA GLU A 348 -6.26 16.30 -7.43
C GLU A 348 -7.45 16.56 -8.36
N GLN A 349 -7.20 16.81 -9.65
CA GLN A 349 -8.27 16.95 -10.65
C GLN A 349 -9.09 15.65 -10.80
N LYS A 350 -8.41 14.51 -10.81
CA LYS A 350 -9.04 13.18 -10.90
C LYS A 350 -9.64 12.72 -9.56
N ASN A 351 -9.10 13.22 -8.45
CA ASN A 351 -9.47 12.81 -7.08
C ASN A 351 -9.71 14.03 -6.18
N PRO A 352 -10.84 14.76 -6.35
CA PRO A 352 -11.11 15.99 -5.59
C PRO A 352 -11.14 15.80 -4.07
N SER A 353 -11.43 14.57 -3.60
CA SER A 353 -11.44 14.22 -2.17
C SER A 353 -10.06 14.21 -1.50
N LEU A 354 -8.99 14.29 -2.29
CA LEU A 354 -7.58 14.32 -1.87
C LEU A 354 -6.95 15.72 -2.01
N VAL A 355 -7.75 16.75 -2.28
CA VAL A 355 -7.26 18.12 -2.45
C VAL A 355 -6.53 18.62 -1.20
N GLY A 356 -5.41 19.32 -1.40
CA GLY A 356 -4.69 19.95 -0.33
C GLY A 356 -3.64 20.97 -0.78
N GLY A 357 -2.67 21.21 0.09
CA GLY A 357 -1.53 22.08 -0.16
C GLY A 357 -0.43 21.38 -0.96
N VAL A 358 0.22 22.17 -1.83
CA VAL A 358 1.46 21.80 -2.49
C VAL A 358 2.42 22.97 -2.39
N GLY A 359 3.59 22.73 -1.82
CA GLY A 359 4.68 23.70 -1.73
C GLY A 359 5.91 23.17 -2.44
N VAL A 360 6.52 23.94 -3.34
CA VAL A 360 7.79 23.57 -3.96
C VAL A 360 8.93 24.35 -3.32
N TYR A 361 10.00 23.67 -2.97
CA TYR A 361 11.09 24.25 -2.20
C TYR A 361 12.42 24.10 -2.94
N VAL A 362 13.20 25.18 -2.98
CA VAL A 362 14.58 25.16 -3.49
C VAL A 362 15.48 24.33 -2.58
N ALA A 363 16.62 23.88 -3.12
CA ALA A 363 17.68 23.30 -2.32
C ALA A 363 18.27 24.31 -1.32
N SER A 364 18.72 23.82 -0.18
CA SER A 364 19.44 24.59 0.84
C SER A 364 20.70 23.82 1.29
N SER A 365 21.45 24.38 2.24
CA SER A 365 22.61 23.66 2.82
C SER A 365 22.23 22.38 3.56
N GLY A 366 20.96 22.21 3.96
CA GLY A 366 20.48 21.05 4.72
C GLY A 366 19.73 20.00 3.90
N HIS A 367 19.30 20.32 2.68
CA HIS A 367 18.49 19.42 1.84
C HIS A 367 18.52 19.81 0.36
N GLY A 368 18.28 18.85 -0.53
CA GLY A 368 17.99 19.10 -1.96
C GLY A 368 16.61 19.75 -2.18
N PRO A 369 16.22 20.02 -3.44
CA PRO A 369 14.87 20.48 -3.72
C PRO A 369 13.85 19.40 -3.32
N PHE A 370 12.66 19.81 -2.91
CA PHE A 370 11.60 18.89 -2.51
C PHE A 370 10.21 19.49 -2.71
N THR A 371 9.20 18.64 -2.64
CA THR A 371 7.79 19.03 -2.73
C THR A 371 7.05 18.66 -1.46
N HIS A 372 6.47 19.65 -0.80
CA HIS A 372 5.47 19.47 0.24
C HIS A 372 4.14 19.06 -0.39
N ILE A 373 3.51 18.03 0.14
CA ILE A 373 2.19 17.53 -0.28
C ILE A 373 1.35 17.28 0.98
N ASP A 374 0.13 17.80 1.00
CA ASP A 374 -0.83 17.47 2.06
C ASP A 374 -2.26 17.26 1.52
N VAL A 375 -3.16 16.84 2.42
CA VAL A 375 -4.58 16.60 2.15
C VAL A 375 -5.50 17.46 3.05
N ARG A 376 -5.13 18.73 3.27
CA ARG A 376 -5.84 19.67 4.16
C ARG A 376 -7.30 19.96 3.79
N GLY A 377 -7.77 19.48 2.64
CA GLY A 377 -9.15 19.61 2.18
C GLY A 377 -9.44 20.90 1.40
N TYR A 378 -8.42 21.73 1.14
CA TYR A 378 -8.53 22.88 0.26
C TYR A 378 -7.22 23.14 -0.46
N ARG A 379 -7.31 23.66 -1.69
CA ARG A 379 -6.14 23.92 -2.54
C ARG A 379 -5.32 25.07 -1.96
N ALA A 380 -4.02 24.86 -1.81
CA ALA A 380 -3.05 25.90 -1.49
C ALA A 380 -1.75 25.66 -2.28
N ARG A 381 -1.17 26.69 -2.88
CA ARG A 381 0.07 26.58 -3.68
C ARG A 381 1.06 27.66 -3.26
N TRP A 382 2.31 27.29 -3.04
CA TRP A 382 3.36 28.24 -2.69
C TRP A 382 4.74 27.77 -3.15
N ARG A 383 5.69 28.70 -3.21
CA ARG A 383 7.11 28.42 -3.35
C ARG A 383 7.82 28.82 -2.07
N GLY A 384 8.69 27.96 -1.55
CA GLY A 384 9.42 28.18 -0.31
C GLY A 384 10.94 28.14 -0.49
N THR A 385 11.67 28.79 0.41
CA THR A 385 13.14 28.83 0.40
C THR A 385 13.79 28.26 1.66
N GLY A 386 13.01 27.62 2.55
CA GLY A 386 13.47 27.06 3.83
C GLY A 386 13.04 25.59 4.04
N ASN A 387 13.18 25.09 5.27
CA ASN A 387 13.04 23.66 5.62
C ASN A 387 11.58 23.12 5.70
N GLY A 388 10.66 23.65 4.89
CA GLY A 388 9.25 23.22 4.89
C GLY A 388 8.37 23.99 5.86
#